data_AF-A0A497R2Z2-F1
#
_entry.id   AF-A0A497R2Z2-F1
#
_cell.length_a   1.000
_cell.length_b   1.000
_cell.length_c   1.000
_cell.angle_alpha   90.00
_cell.angle_beta   90.00
_cell.angle_gamma   90.00
#
_symmetry.space_group_name_H-M   'P 1'
#
loop_
_entity.id
_entity.type
_entity.pdbx_description
1 polymer ?
#
loop_
_entity_poly.entity_id
_entity_poly.type
_entity_poly.pdbx_seq_one_letter_code
_entity_poly.pdbx_strand_id
1 'polypeptide(L)'
;MIKPIIIEKVFNNNEIIPNYWAILDHKNPEIIRTKKIIPISNDNYKFKSLMTSAINNASETIMLCSFILSDNEIIESLIAAAERNVRVYLLFSTETQLDKEFKEDKSEFDVEMVESHKAFLKKISGKALARSAIFHAKFLLVDYGLPSQVGFISTANFTSEALSRNQELGVRLQSKSDLDILFSFFQHGFWEEAEMEFHNDSWIGAKTFSLIPIETSDRIVSTSKNNKSLKKKILNLIKSTSGPLIVSSYSFKMDNELTKALIALAKEREITILTRPRFQNLEVLNSFLANGAEIYCYDYIHAKFILAPRENKGIIMTANFDDRGIETGYEVGIVLNPSEIEELKTISNSWIANAQYQFKEGKKIVEIEAKEIQYFEGNELKKFSVITEENIYEEKNPEDLREMSPLSNINSFNFQFNDEDKLIKKVNLKRKIIPPKLPAGARKLKDNPYPYDLFEFKGQNYLLLKNERSLTSILKEAGHKKYHKIRFVTN
;
A
#
# COMPACT_ATOMS: atom_id res chain seq x y z
N MET A 1 -6.40 -54.55 -30.60
CA MET A 1 -7.08 -53.27 -30.36
C MET A 1 -6.04 -52.20 -30.09
N ILE A 2 -6.08 -51.10 -30.83
CA ILE A 2 -5.25 -49.92 -30.53
C ILE A 2 -5.81 -49.31 -29.24
N LYS A 3 -4.96 -49.07 -28.24
CA LYS A 3 -5.40 -48.56 -26.93
C LYS A 3 -5.43 -47.03 -26.95
N PRO A 4 -6.21 -46.38 -26.05
CA PRO A 4 -6.08 -44.95 -25.82
C PRO A 4 -4.64 -44.58 -25.45
N ILE A 5 -4.15 -43.46 -25.99
CA ILE A 5 -2.86 -42.90 -25.62
C ILE A 5 -3.10 -41.91 -24.47
N ILE A 6 -2.33 -42.06 -23.40
CA ILE A 6 -2.28 -41.08 -22.31
C ILE A 6 -1.01 -40.26 -22.49
N ILE A 7 -1.17 -38.94 -22.59
CA ILE A 7 -0.08 -37.98 -22.61
C ILE A 7 -0.14 -37.22 -21.29
N GLU A 8 0.98 -37.24 -20.56
CA GLU A 8 1.18 -36.43 -19.36
C GLU A 8 2.30 -35.44 -19.64
N LYS A 9 2.04 -34.16 -19.39
CA LYS A 9 3.05 -33.10 -19.54
C LYS A 9 2.86 -32.04 -18.46
N VAL A 10 3.98 -31.62 -17.90
CA VAL A 10 4.04 -30.52 -16.93
C VAL A 10 4.54 -29.28 -17.65
N PHE A 11 3.86 -28.17 -17.45
CA PHE A 11 4.29 -26.85 -17.91
C PHE A 11 4.52 -25.93 -16.71
N ASN A 12 5.62 -25.19 -16.71
CA ASN A 12 5.93 -24.20 -15.67
C ASN A 12 5.70 -22.80 -16.22
N ASN A 13 5.08 -21.94 -15.42
CA ASN A 13 4.94 -20.53 -15.73
C ASN A 13 6.23 -19.77 -15.38
N ASN A 14 7.01 -19.48 -16.41
CA ASN A 14 8.28 -18.75 -16.30
C ASN A 14 8.13 -17.25 -16.58
N GLU A 15 6.90 -16.74 -16.70
CA GLU A 15 6.64 -15.31 -16.82
C GLU A 15 7.15 -14.57 -15.59
N ILE A 16 7.84 -13.45 -15.82
CA ILE A 16 8.38 -12.59 -14.76
C ILE A 16 7.36 -11.47 -14.52
N ILE A 17 6.92 -11.36 -13.27
CA ILE A 17 6.07 -10.24 -12.85
C ILE A 17 6.91 -9.05 -12.40
N PRO A 18 6.36 -7.82 -12.41
CA PRO A 18 7.01 -6.68 -11.80
C PRO A 18 7.23 -6.88 -10.28
N ASN A 19 7.91 -5.91 -9.64
CA ASN A 19 7.99 -5.86 -8.19
C ASN A 19 6.58 -5.86 -7.58
N TYR A 20 6.41 -6.62 -6.51
CA TYR A 20 5.10 -6.97 -5.99
C TYR A 20 5.07 -6.92 -4.47
N TRP A 21 3.88 -6.74 -3.93
CA TRP A 21 3.55 -6.90 -2.52
C TRP A 21 3.22 -8.36 -2.27
N ALA A 22 4.05 -9.07 -1.53
CA ALA A 22 3.70 -10.38 -0.99
C ALA A 22 2.73 -10.17 0.18
N ILE A 23 1.54 -10.77 0.12
CA ILE A 23 0.59 -10.75 1.24
C ILE A 23 1.09 -11.72 2.31
N LEU A 24 1.27 -11.21 3.52
CA LEU A 24 1.76 -11.97 4.66
C LEU A 24 0.59 -12.55 5.45
N ASP A 25 0.79 -13.75 6.01
CA ASP A 25 -0.10 -14.32 7.02
C ASP A 25 0.02 -13.47 8.30
N HIS A 26 -0.78 -12.40 8.39
CA HIS A 26 -0.75 -11.47 9.51
C HIS A 26 -1.50 -12.04 10.70
N LYS A 27 -0.96 -11.81 11.90
CA LYS A 27 -1.64 -12.10 13.16
C LYS A 27 -2.41 -10.86 13.59
N ASN A 28 -3.44 -11.05 14.42
CA ASN A 28 -4.09 -9.92 15.08
C ASN A 28 -3.01 -9.14 15.85
N PRO A 29 -2.86 -7.83 15.62
CA PRO A 29 -1.83 -7.05 16.27
C PRO A 29 -2.07 -7.08 17.79
N GLU A 30 -1.01 -7.35 18.56
CA GLU A 30 -1.08 -7.22 20.00
C GLU A 30 -1.36 -5.77 20.38
N ILE A 31 -2.19 -5.56 21.41
CA ILE A 31 -2.44 -4.23 21.96
C ILE A 31 -1.16 -3.73 22.64
N ILE A 32 -0.51 -2.76 22.02
CA ILE A 32 0.70 -2.13 22.53
C ILE A 32 0.32 -1.01 23.47
N ARG A 33 0.62 -1.18 24.76
CA ARG A 33 0.36 -0.16 25.78
C ARG A 33 1.65 0.53 26.19
N THR A 34 1.74 1.79 25.81
CA THR A 34 2.88 2.68 26.07
C THR A 34 2.41 3.92 26.83
N LYS A 35 3.34 4.62 27.48
CA LYS A 35 3.02 5.75 28.37
C LYS A 35 3.17 7.09 27.68
N LYS A 36 4.18 7.27 26.82
CA LYS A 36 4.55 8.58 26.26
C LYS A 36 4.22 8.71 24.77
N ILE A 37 4.56 7.70 23.98
CA ILE A 37 4.16 7.58 22.57
C ILE A 37 2.93 6.69 22.54
N ILE A 38 1.81 7.16 22.00
CA ILE A 38 0.55 6.44 22.01
C ILE A 38 0.25 5.98 20.56
N PRO A 39 0.24 4.67 20.28
CA PRO A 39 -0.22 4.16 18.99
C PRO A 39 -1.74 4.33 18.89
N ILE A 40 -2.19 5.11 17.91
CA ILE A 40 -3.57 5.60 17.85
C ILE A 40 -4.58 4.47 17.57
N SER A 41 -4.29 3.58 16.63
CA SER A 41 -5.18 2.45 16.26
C SER A 41 -5.22 1.30 17.27
N ASN A 42 -4.24 1.20 18.18
CA ASN A 42 -3.99 -0.03 18.95
C ASN A 42 -4.28 0.08 20.45
N ASP A 43 -4.64 1.27 20.96
CA ASP A 43 -4.82 1.51 22.40
C ASP A 43 -6.24 2.01 22.74
N ASN A 44 -7.28 1.40 22.14
CA ASN A 44 -8.71 1.67 22.43
C ASN A 44 -9.07 3.17 22.47
N TYR A 45 -8.68 3.94 21.44
CA TYR A 45 -8.95 5.38 21.33
C TYR A 45 -8.31 6.26 22.42
N LYS A 46 -7.36 5.74 23.21
CA LYS A 46 -6.75 6.48 24.33
C LYS A 46 -6.19 7.85 23.95
N PHE A 47 -5.53 7.97 22.80
CA PHE A 47 -5.01 9.27 22.35
C PHE A 47 -6.14 10.29 22.17
N LYS A 48 -7.21 9.89 21.46
CA LYS A 48 -8.42 10.72 21.30
C LYS A 48 -9.02 11.07 22.65
N SER A 49 -9.24 10.08 23.52
CA SER A 49 -9.82 10.31 24.86
C SER A 49 -9.00 11.28 25.71
N LEU A 50 -7.66 11.23 25.63
CA LEU A 50 -6.80 12.19 26.32
C LEU A 50 -6.94 13.61 25.77
N MET A 51 -7.03 13.78 24.45
CA MET A 51 -7.27 15.08 23.83
C MET A 51 -8.65 15.63 24.18
N THR A 52 -9.71 14.83 24.01
CA THR A 52 -11.08 15.22 24.36
C THR A 52 -11.17 15.60 25.84
N SER A 53 -10.56 14.82 26.73
CA SER A 53 -10.52 15.12 28.16
C SER A 53 -9.79 16.45 28.45
N ALA A 54 -8.68 16.73 27.77
CA ALA A 54 -7.99 18.01 27.92
C ALA A 54 -8.88 19.19 27.46
N ILE A 55 -9.55 19.07 26.31
CA ILE A 55 -10.46 20.10 25.78
C ILE A 55 -11.65 20.32 26.72
N ASN A 56 -12.24 19.25 27.24
CA ASN A 56 -13.38 19.33 28.15
C ASN A 56 -13.02 19.98 29.50
N ASN A 57 -11.78 19.80 29.95
CA ASN A 57 -11.29 20.39 31.20
C ASN A 57 -10.58 21.75 31.00
N ALA A 58 -10.48 22.25 29.77
CA ALA A 58 -9.85 23.53 29.49
C ALA A 58 -10.57 24.67 30.20
N SER A 59 -9.78 25.59 30.75
CA SER A 59 -10.26 26.70 31.57
C SER A 59 -10.04 28.07 30.92
N GLU A 60 -9.02 28.23 30.08
CA GLU A 60 -8.67 29.53 29.51
C GLU A 60 -8.45 29.53 27.99
N THR A 61 -7.67 28.57 27.47
CA THR A 61 -7.25 28.59 26.07
C THR A 61 -7.16 27.20 25.46
N ILE A 62 -7.54 27.12 24.18
CA ILE A 62 -7.29 25.96 23.32
C ILE A 62 -6.70 26.49 22.02
N MET A 63 -5.56 25.93 21.62
CA MET A 63 -4.87 26.24 20.37
C MET A 63 -4.69 24.94 19.60
N LEU A 64 -5.29 24.84 18.43
CA LEU A 64 -5.30 23.62 17.62
C LEU A 64 -4.79 23.92 16.23
N CYS A 65 -3.88 23.10 15.74
CA CYS A 65 -3.47 23.06 14.34
C CYS A 65 -3.79 21.67 13.79
N SER A 66 -4.41 21.60 12.63
CA SER A 66 -4.60 20.35 11.88
C SER A 66 -4.71 20.67 10.39
N PHE A 67 -4.44 19.70 9.52
CA PHE A 67 -4.71 19.88 8.08
C PHE A 67 -6.21 20.02 7.83
N ILE A 68 -6.99 19.11 8.43
CA ILE A 68 -8.45 19.05 8.41
C ILE A 68 -8.95 18.55 9.78
N LEU A 69 -10.17 18.91 10.16
CA LEU A 69 -10.83 18.48 11.39
C LEU A 69 -12.22 17.96 11.06
N SER A 70 -12.49 16.70 11.39
CA SER A 70 -13.79 16.04 11.13
C SER A 70 -14.14 14.95 12.15
N ASP A 71 -13.41 14.86 13.27
CA ASP A 71 -13.78 13.99 14.38
C ASP A 71 -14.90 14.64 15.22
N ASN A 72 -16.05 13.98 15.28
CA ASN A 72 -17.25 14.54 15.92
C ASN A 72 -17.06 14.82 17.42
N GLU A 73 -16.33 13.95 18.13
CA GLU A 73 -16.12 14.08 19.57
C GLU A 73 -15.24 15.29 19.89
N ILE A 74 -14.16 15.48 19.12
CA ILE A 74 -13.31 16.67 19.24
C ILE A 74 -14.08 17.94 18.86
N ILE A 75 -14.85 17.91 17.77
CA ILE A 75 -15.68 19.03 17.30
C ILE A 75 -16.66 19.46 18.40
N GLU A 76 -17.42 18.52 18.96
CA GLU A 76 -18.39 18.80 20.03
C GLU A 76 -17.71 19.37 21.28
N SER A 77 -16.57 18.80 21.66
CA SER A 77 -15.77 19.30 22.79
C SER A 77 -15.25 20.72 22.58
N LEU A 78 -14.81 21.07 21.37
CA LEU A 78 -14.36 22.44 21.04
C LEU A 78 -15.52 23.44 21.10
N ILE A 79 -16.68 23.09 20.56
CA ILE A 79 -17.88 23.93 20.61
C ILE A 79 -18.30 24.15 22.07
N ALA A 80 -18.37 23.07 22.85
CA ALA A 80 -18.70 23.15 24.27
C ALA A 80 -17.68 23.98 25.07
N ALA A 81 -16.39 23.92 24.72
CA ALA A 81 -15.37 24.76 25.36
C ALA A 81 -15.57 26.24 25.05
N ALA A 82 -15.84 26.60 23.79
CA ALA A 82 -16.13 27.97 23.42
C ALA A 82 -17.40 28.51 24.12
N GLU A 83 -18.41 27.66 24.32
CA GLU A 83 -19.63 28.01 25.08
C GLU A 83 -19.37 28.23 26.58
N ARG A 84 -18.30 27.65 27.13
CA ARG A 84 -17.80 27.95 28.48
C ARG A 84 -16.91 29.20 28.54
N ASN A 85 -16.81 29.96 27.45
CA ASN A 85 -15.91 31.12 27.27
C ASN A 85 -14.41 30.78 27.28
N VAL A 86 -14.04 29.53 27.00
CA VAL A 86 -12.65 29.19 26.71
C VAL A 86 -12.27 29.78 25.36
N ARG A 87 -11.11 30.44 25.26
CA ARG A 87 -10.65 31.04 24.00
C ARG A 87 -10.11 29.95 23.08
N VAL A 88 -10.78 29.75 21.95
CA VAL A 88 -10.40 28.73 20.96
C VAL A 88 -9.76 29.39 19.74
N TYR A 89 -8.52 28.96 19.43
CA TYR A 89 -7.75 29.41 18.28
C TYR A 89 -7.41 28.21 17.38
N LEU A 90 -7.72 28.32 16.09
CA LEU A 90 -7.65 27.20 15.15
C LEU A 90 -6.79 27.55 13.93
N LEU A 91 -5.95 26.62 13.50
CA LEU A 91 -5.16 26.67 12.27
C LEU A 91 -5.49 25.48 11.38
N PHE A 92 -5.90 25.76 10.13
CA PHE A 92 -6.28 24.75 9.14
C PHE A 92 -5.58 24.92 7.80
N SER A 93 -5.58 23.86 7.00
CA SER A 93 -5.19 24.00 5.60
C SER A 93 -6.24 24.79 4.81
N THR A 94 -5.82 25.52 3.78
CA THR A 94 -6.76 26.23 2.89
C THR A 94 -7.69 25.25 2.15
N GLU A 95 -8.92 25.67 1.84
CA GLU A 95 -9.86 24.86 1.05
C GLU A 95 -9.29 24.46 -0.32
N THR A 96 -8.51 25.34 -0.96
CA THR A 96 -7.83 25.00 -2.22
C THR A 96 -6.85 23.85 -2.05
N GLN A 97 -6.15 23.77 -0.92
CA GLN A 97 -5.23 22.67 -0.64
C GLN A 97 -6.00 21.38 -0.33
N LEU A 98 -7.09 21.46 0.45
CA LEU A 98 -7.98 20.33 0.70
C LEU A 98 -8.54 19.78 -0.63
N ASP A 99 -9.07 20.65 -1.48
CA ASP A 99 -9.62 20.27 -2.79
C ASP A 99 -8.59 19.61 -3.71
N LYS A 100 -7.34 20.05 -3.68
CA LYS A 100 -6.26 19.41 -4.47
C LYS A 100 -5.96 18.01 -3.94
N GLU A 101 -5.79 17.87 -2.63
CA GLU A 101 -5.42 16.61 -1.99
C GLU A 101 -6.51 15.54 -2.14
N PHE A 102 -7.78 15.94 -2.02
CA PHE A 102 -8.93 15.04 -2.14
C PHE A 102 -9.47 14.90 -3.57
N LYS A 103 -8.91 15.58 -4.57
CA LYS A 103 -9.26 15.37 -5.99
C LYS A 103 -8.60 14.13 -6.59
N GLU A 104 -7.44 13.73 -6.08
CA GLU A 104 -6.65 12.62 -6.62
C GLU A 104 -7.18 11.24 -6.17
N ASP A 105 -7.86 11.18 -5.02
CA ASP A 105 -8.37 9.95 -4.40
C ASP A 105 -9.84 10.14 -3.94
N LYS A 106 -10.77 10.64 -4.78
CA LYS A 106 -12.17 10.94 -4.38
C LYS A 106 -12.96 9.70 -3.95
N SER A 107 -12.78 9.25 -2.70
CA SER A 107 -13.72 8.34 -2.06
C SER A 107 -14.91 9.13 -1.50
N GLU A 108 -16.06 8.49 -1.31
CA GLU A 108 -17.22 9.13 -0.66
C GLU A 108 -16.86 9.66 0.75
N PHE A 109 -15.96 8.95 1.45
CA PHE A 109 -15.45 9.36 2.76
C PHE A 109 -14.73 10.71 2.74
N ASP A 110 -13.99 11.03 1.68
CA ASP A 110 -13.26 12.29 1.58
C ASP A 110 -14.20 13.49 1.40
N VAL A 111 -15.31 13.28 0.68
CA VAL A 111 -16.36 14.30 0.52
C VAL A 111 -17.04 14.57 1.86
N GLU A 112 -17.46 13.52 2.58
CA GLU A 112 -18.09 13.67 3.90
C GLU A 112 -17.17 14.35 4.91
N MET A 113 -15.87 14.05 4.87
CA MET A 113 -14.85 14.66 5.72
C MET A 113 -14.77 16.18 5.52
N VAL A 114 -14.71 16.62 4.25
CA VAL A 114 -14.65 18.04 3.88
C VAL A 114 -15.95 18.76 4.27
N GLU A 115 -17.11 18.13 4.05
CA GLU A 115 -18.39 18.73 4.42
C GLU A 115 -18.58 18.82 5.95
N SER A 116 -18.15 17.80 6.69
CA SER A 116 -18.11 17.84 8.17
C SER A 116 -17.22 18.99 8.67
N HIS A 117 -16.05 19.18 8.06
CA HIS A 117 -15.16 20.29 8.38
C HIS A 117 -15.80 21.66 8.14
N LYS A 118 -16.44 21.87 6.98
CA LYS A 118 -17.17 23.11 6.66
C LYS A 118 -18.33 23.36 7.62
N ALA A 119 -19.07 22.32 7.98
CA ALA A 119 -20.17 22.41 8.94
C ALA A 119 -19.68 22.83 10.33
N PHE A 120 -18.52 22.31 10.76
CA PHE A 120 -17.87 22.75 12.00
C PHE A 120 -17.49 24.23 11.97
N LEU A 121 -16.83 24.69 10.89
CA LEU A 121 -16.42 26.10 10.77
C LEU A 121 -17.61 27.05 10.93
N LYS A 122 -18.75 26.74 10.31
CA LYS A 122 -20.00 27.51 10.49
C LYS A 122 -20.50 27.50 11.94
N LYS A 123 -20.47 26.35 12.62
CA LYS A 123 -20.93 26.23 14.01
C LYS A 123 -20.05 26.99 15.00
N ILE A 124 -18.75 27.07 14.75
CA ILE A 124 -17.79 27.74 15.63
C ILE A 124 -17.57 29.23 15.27
N SER A 125 -18.11 29.68 14.14
CA SER A 125 -18.10 31.06 13.67
C SER A 125 -18.59 32.02 14.78
N GLY A 126 -17.80 33.06 15.04
CA GLY A 126 -18.08 34.04 16.12
C GLY A 126 -17.78 33.54 17.55
N LYS A 127 -17.49 32.25 17.75
CA LYS A 127 -17.13 31.66 19.05
C LYS A 127 -15.63 31.32 19.15
N ALA A 128 -14.96 31.14 18.02
CA ALA A 128 -13.53 30.88 17.93
C ALA A 128 -12.88 31.74 16.85
N LEU A 129 -11.54 31.86 16.91
CA LEU A 129 -10.76 32.49 15.84
C LEU A 129 -10.06 31.40 15.02
N ALA A 130 -10.52 31.20 13.79
CA ALA A 130 -9.93 30.23 12.87
C ALA A 130 -9.18 30.93 11.75
N ARG A 131 -7.98 30.43 11.43
CA ARG A 131 -7.12 30.91 10.36
C ARG A 131 -6.66 29.77 9.47
N SER A 132 -6.32 30.07 8.23
CA SER A 132 -5.80 29.07 7.30
C SER A 132 -4.64 29.56 6.45
N ALA A 133 -3.79 28.61 6.07
CA ALA A 133 -2.70 28.72 5.11
C ALA A 133 -2.38 27.28 4.65
N ILE A 134 -1.18 27.03 4.12
CA ILE A 134 -0.68 25.67 3.83
C ILE A 134 -0.22 24.95 5.11
N PHE A 135 -1.06 24.93 6.15
CA PHE A 135 -0.77 24.25 7.41
C PHE A 135 -0.97 22.73 7.28
N HIS A 136 0.03 21.98 7.73
CA HIS A 136 0.00 20.52 7.77
C HIS A 136 0.44 19.94 9.11
N ALA A 137 0.95 20.72 10.06
CA ALA A 137 1.18 20.26 11.43
C ALA A 137 -0.14 19.83 12.10
N LYS A 138 -0.06 18.85 13.00
CA LYS A 138 -1.18 18.39 13.82
C LYS A 138 -0.79 18.41 15.29
N PHE A 139 -1.28 19.40 16.00
CA PHE A 139 -1.02 19.56 17.43
C PHE A 139 -2.16 20.27 18.14
N LEU A 140 -2.21 20.06 19.44
CA LEU A 140 -3.16 20.69 20.37
C LEU A 140 -2.38 21.22 21.57
N LEU A 141 -2.68 22.43 21.99
CA LEU A 141 -2.16 23.05 23.20
C LEU A 141 -3.35 23.59 24.00
N VAL A 142 -3.45 23.18 25.27
CA VAL A 142 -4.54 23.56 26.17
C VAL A 142 -3.96 24.29 27.37
N ASP A 143 -4.60 25.39 27.75
CA ASP A 143 -4.31 26.16 28.97
C ASP A 143 -2.83 26.53 29.12
N TYR A 144 -2.19 26.90 28.02
CA TYR A 144 -0.78 27.30 28.04
C TYR A 144 -0.52 28.40 29.06
N GLY A 145 0.53 28.22 29.88
CA GLY A 145 0.88 29.13 30.98
C GLY A 145 0.20 28.82 32.32
N LEU A 146 -0.79 27.92 32.35
CA LEU A 146 -1.44 27.48 33.60
C LEU A 146 -0.83 26.18 34.15
N PRO A 147 -1.07 25.86 35.44
CA PRO A 147 -0.70 24.56 36.00
C PRO A 147 -1.35 23.36 35.29
N SER A 148 -2.51 23.55 34.65
CA SER A 148 -3.24 22.54 33.89
C SER A 148 -2.71 22.34 32.45
N GLN A 149 -1.69 23.09 32.04
CA GLN A 149 -1.21 23.09 30.65
C GLN A 149 -0.86 21.68 30.14
N VAL A 150 -1.25 21.42 28.90
CA VAL A 150 -0.92 20.15 28.22
C VAL A 150 -0.85 20.37 26.71
N GLY A 151 0.07 19.66 26.07
CA GLY A 151 0.24 19.66 24.63
C GLY A 151 0.12 18.25 24.05
N PHE A 152 -0.16 18.18 22.75
CA PHE A 152 -0.20 16.95 21.98
C PHE A 152 0.39 17.22 20.59
N ILE A 153 1.24 16.32 20.10
CA ILE A 153 1.69 16.27 18.70
C ILE A 153 1.22 14.93 18.12
N SER A 154 0.76 14.94 16.88
CA SER A 154 0.18 13.76 16.23
C SER A 154 0.66 13.63 14.78
N THR A 155 0.94 12.40 14.34
CA THR A 155 1.13 12.11 12.90
C THR A 155 -0.20 12.07 12.15
N ALA A 156 -1.31 11.85 12.87
CA ALA A 156 -2.68 11.81 12.38
C ALA A 156 -3.33 13.19 12.27
N ASN A 157 -4.12 13.36 11.20
CA ASN A 157 -5.17 14.37 11.15
C ASN A 157 -6.22 14.12 12.25
N PHE A 158 -6.92 15.16 12.68
CA PHE A 158 -7.99 15.04 13.66
C PHE A 158 -9.32 14.67 12.99
N THR A 159 -9.34 13.48 12.39
CA THR A 159 -10.51 12.89 11.73
C THR A 159 -10.85 11.56 12.38
N SER A 160 -12.12 11.16 12.36
CA SER A 160 -12.58 9.91 12.99
C SER A 160 -11.76 8.71 12.54
N GLU A 161 -11.53 8.56 11.23
CA GLU A 161 -10.75 7.46 10.65
C GLU A 161 -9.28 7.47 11.08
N ALA A 162 -8.63 8.64 11.05
CA ALA A 162 -7.22 8.75 11.41
C ALA A 162 -6.99 8.53 12.91
N LEU A 163 -7.97 8.89 13.76
CA LEU A 163 -7.93 8.71 15.21
C LEU A 163 -8.45 7.34 15.70
N SER A 164 -8.91 6.47 14.81
CA SER A 164 -9.50 5.17 15.16
C SER A 164 -8.81 3.98 14.50
N ARG A 165 -8.52 4.07 13.20
CA ARG A 165 -8.14 2.94 12.35
C ARG A 165 -6.68 2.96 11.94
N ASN A 166 -6.14 4.15 11.63
CA ASN A 166 -4.82 4.26 11.01
C ASN A 166 -3.67 3.96 11.99
N GLN A 167 -2.63 3.26 11.53
CA GLN A 167 -1.37 3.16 12.28
C GLN A 167 -0.67 4.51 12.27
N GLU A 168 -0.94 5.27 13.35
CA GLU A 168 -0.51 6.63 13.60
C GLU A 168 0.02 6.74 15.04
N LEU A 169 0.78 7.80 15.32
CA LEU A 169 1.42 8.04 16.60
C LEU A 169 0.99 9.39 17.17
N GLY A 170 0.67 9.38 18.45
CA GLY A 170 0.47 10.59 19.25
C GLY A 170 1.51 10.71 20.35
N VAL A 171 1.89 11.93 20.69
CA VAL A 171 2.82 12.23 21.80
C VAL A 171 2.18 13.28 22.70
N ARG A 172 2.05 12.97 23.99
CA ARG A 172 1.56 13.92 25.00
C ARG A 172 2.73 14.70 25.61
N LEU A 173 2.62 16.02 25.62
CA LEU A 173 3.60 16.95 26.14
C LEU A 173 3.13 17.55 27.46
N GLN A 174 4.02 17.56 28.46
CA GLN A 174 3.79 18.20 29.76
C GLN A 174 4.98 19.05 30.22
N SER A 175 6.14 18.92 29.56
CA SER A 175 7.30 19.75 29.89
C SER A 175 7.04 21.18 29.47
N LYS A 176 7.17 22.13 30.40
CA LYS A 176 7.06 23.55 30.09
C LYS A 176 7.95 23.96 28.92
N SER A 177 9.18 23.45 28.84
CA SER A 177 10.10 23.74 27.74
C SER A 177 9.57 23.32 26.37
N ASP A 178 8.88 22.18 26.27
CA ASP A 178 8.34 21.70 24.99
C ASP A 178 7.10 22.51 24.62
N LEU A 179 6.29 22.89 25.62
CA LEU A 179 5.09 23.69 25.44
C LEU A 179 5.40 25.14 25.05
N ASP A 180 6.46 25.74 25.61
CA ASP A 180 6.92 27.09 25.26
C ASP A 180 7.31 27.15 23.77
N ILE A 181 8.06 26.15 23.28
CA ILE A 181 8.45 26.08 21.86
C ILE A 181 7.23 25.85 20.97
N LEU A 182 6.34 24.91 21.33
CA LEU A 182 5.13 24.64 20.56
C LEU A 182 4.19 25.85 20.50
N PHE A 183 4.10 26.62 21.59
CA PHE A 183 3.36 27.87 21.65
C PHE A 183 3.98 28.93 20.73
N SER A 184 5.30 29.13 20.76
CA SER A 184 5.98 30.07 19.86
C SER A 184 5.76 29.71 18.39
N PHE A 185 5.79 28.40 18.08
CA PHE A 185 5.48 27.89 16.75
C PHE A 185 4.04 28.24 16.39
N PHE A 186 3.06 27.90 17.24
CA PHE A 186 1.65 28.28 17.03
C PHE A 186 1.48 29.78 16.79
N GLN A 187 2.10 30.64 17.60
CA GLN A 187 2.03 32.09 17.43
C GLN A 187 2.58 32.53 16.07
N HIS A 188 3.70 31.98 15.62
CA HIS A 188 4.25 32.27 14.30
C HIS A 188 3.28 31.87 13.18
N GLY A 189 2.75 30.64 13.22
CA GLY A 189 1.74 30.19 12.26
C GLY A 189 0.50 31.10 12.27
N PHE A 190 0.00 31.42 13.46
CA PHE A 190 -1.23 32.16 13.62
C PHE A 190 -1.13 33.62 13.20
N TRP A 191 -0.04 34.29 13.56
CA TRP A 191 0.11 35.74 13.39
C TRP A 191 0.94 36.12 12.16
N GLU A 192 1.85 35.28 11.69
CA GLU A 192 2.75 35.61 10.57
C GLU A 192 2.44 34.83 9.29
N GLU A 193 2.26 33.49 9.39
CA GLU A 193 2.11 32.66 8.19
C GLU A 193 0.67 32.49 7.70
N ALA A 194 -0.33 32.71 8.57
CA ALA A 194 -1.73 32.63 8.21
C ALA A 194 -2.11 33.62 7.10
N GLU A 195 -2.85 33.13 6.10
CA GLU A 195 -3.22 33.90 4.91
C GLU A 195 -4.68 34.35 4.98
N MET A 196 -5.55 33.51 5.55
CA MET A 196 -6.98 33.75 5.67
C MET A 196 -7.46 33.60 7.12
N GLU A 197 -8.53 34.31 7.45
CA GLU A 197 -9.28 34.24 8.71
C GLU A 197 -10.74 33.93 8.41
N PHE A 198 -11.35 33.02 9.18
CA PHE A 198 -12.75 32.67 9.01
C PHE A 198 -13.63 33.62 9.81
N HIS A 199 -14.48 34.38 9.12
CA HIS A 199 -15.35 35.37 9.72
C HIS A 199 -16.69 35.43 8.96
N ASN A 200 -17.81 35.44 9.70
CA ASN A 200 -19.17 35.48 9.16
C ASN A 200 -19.41 34.49 8.01
N ASP A 201 -19.05 33.22 8.23
CA ASP A 201 -19.21 32.12 7.28
C ASP A 201 -18.42 32.27 5.97
N SER A 202 -17.35 33.07 5.99
CA SER A 202 -16.48 33.30 4.84
C SER A 202 -15.00 33.41 5.25
N TRP A 203 -14.11 33.08 4.33
CA TRP A 203 -12.68 33.34 4.48
C TRP A 203 -12.35 34.75 3.99
N ILE A 204 -11.75 35.57 4.85
CA ILE A 204 -11.24 36.90 4.54
C ILE A 204 -9.72 36.94 4.73
N GLY A 205 -9.02 37.91 4.14
CA GLY A 205 -7.57 38.04 4.33
C GLY A 205 -7.20 38.24 5.81
N ALA A 206 -6.28 37.42 6.32
CA ALA A 206 -5.84 37.52 7.70
C ALA A 206 -4.97 38.76 7.91
N LYS A 207 -5.15 39.44 9.04
CA LYS A 207 -4.20 40.46 9.50
C LYS A 207 -2.96 39.76 10.06
N THR A 208 -1.83 39.96 9.40
CA THR A 208 -0.54 39.40 9.80
C THR A 208 0.34 40.42 10.51
N PHE A 209 1.22 39.91 11.37
CA PHE A 209 2.29 40.63 12.03
C PHE A 209 3.61 40.03 11.56
N SER A 210 4.51 40.88 11.07
CA SER A 210 5.85 40.43 10.67
C SER A 210 6.74 40.21 11.89
N LEU A 211 7.72 39.30 11.77
CA LEU A 211 8.80 39.08 12.75
C LEU A 211 8.35 38.43 14.06
N ILE A 212 7.45 37.46 14.00
CA ILE A 212 7.14 36.58 15.15
C ILE A 212 8.19 35.47 15.16
N PRO A 213 9.18 35.46 16.07
CA PRO A 213 10.21 34.43 16.06
C PRO A 213 9.62 33.08 16.46
N ILE A 214 10.08 32.02 15.79
CA ILE A 214 9.92 30.65 16.30
C ILE A 214 11.10 30.40 17.25
N GLU A 215 10.80 30.10 18.51
CA GLU A 215 11.84 29.70 19.45
C GLU A 215 12.46 28.37 19.01
N THR A 216 13.77 28.23 19.22
CA THR A 216 14.51 27.03 18.81
C THR A 216 14.72 26.07 19.96
N SER A 217 14.57 24.78 19.70
CA SER A 217 14.90 23.72 20.66
C SER A 217 15.57 22.55 19.97
N ASP A 218 16.32 21.77 20.75
CA ASP A 218 16.86 20.50 20.30
C ASP A 218 15.80 19.40 20.23
N ARG A 219 14.70 19.56 20.96
CA ARG A 219 13.63 18.56 21.12
C ARG A 219 12.45 18.82 20.20
N ILE A 220 11.83 19.99 20.27
CA ILE A 220 10.76 20.37 19.33
C ILE A 220 11.38 21.09 18.15
N VAL A 221 11.14 20.55 16.95
CA VAL A 221 11.75 20.98 15.69
C VAL A 221 10.64 21.18 14.66
N SER A 222 10.88 22.02 13.65
CA SER A 222 9.84 22.38 12.70
C SER A 222 10.36 22.65 11.29
N THR A 223 9.41 22.57 10.35
CA THR A 223 9.48 23.19 9.04
C THR A 223 8.46 24.33 9.04
N SER A 224 8.88 25.52 8.65
CA SER A 224 8.03 26.71 8.39
C SER A 224 8.72 27.54 7.31
N LYS A 225 8.12 28.63 6.80
CA LYS A 225 8.78 29.50 5.81
C LYS A 225 10.21 29.90 6.23
N ASN A 226 10.39 30.22 7.51
CA ASN A 226 11.65 30.73 8.07
C ASN A 226 12.43 29.72 8.96
N ASN A 227 11.90 28.53 9.22
CA ASN A 227 12.55 27.52 10.06
C ASN A 227 12.67 26.17 9.33
N LYS A 228 13.88 25.58 9.32
CA LYS A 228 14.18 24.26 8.73
C LYS A 228 14.88 23.33 9.73
N SER A 229 14.61 23.50 11.02
CA SER A 229 15.24 22.72 12.09
C SER A 229 14.90 21.23 11.99
N LEU A 230 13.70 20.86 11.52
CA LEU A 230 13.31 19.47 11.30
C LEU A 230 14.22 18.78 10.27
N LYS A 231 14.36 19.36 9.07
CA LYS A 231 15.29 18.89 8.03
C LYS A 231 16.71 18.69 8.58
N LYS A 232 17.24 19.72 9.24
CA LYS A 232 18.60 19.71 9.81
C LYS A 232 18.78 18.56 10.81
N LYS A 233 17.78 18.31 11.67
CA LYS A 233 17.83 17.24 12.67
C LYS A 233 17.73 15.86 12.04
N ILE A 234 16.88 15.66 11.03
CA ILE A 234 16.80 14.38 10.31
C ILE A 234 18.12 14.09 9.57
N LEU A 235 18.68 15.07 8.84
CA LEU A 235 19.98 14.91 8.18
C LEU A 235 21.09 14.58 9.19
N ASN A 236 21.11 15.26 10.35
CA ASN A 236 22.10 14.97 11.38
C ASN A 236 21.93 13.56 11.96
N LEU A 237 20.68 13.11 12.19
CA LEU A 237 20.42 11.74 12.62
C LEU A 237 20.98 10.76 11.59
N ILE A 238 20.60 10.91 10.32
CA ILE A 238 21.05 10.04 9.21
C ILE A 238 22.58 9.95 9.13
N LYS A 239 23.27 11.09 9.25
CA LYS A 239 24.74 11.21 9.14
C LYS A 239 25.49 10.73 10.39
N SER A 240 24.89 10.85 11.56
CA SER A 240 25.55 10.53 12.86
C SER A 240 25.25 9.12 13.38
N THR A 241 24.65 8.27 12.56
CA THR A 241 24.28 6.88 12.89
C THR A 241 24.85 5.92 11.86
N SER A 242 25.37 4.80 12.34
CA SER A 242 25.95 3.72 11.52
C SER A 242 25.11 2.44 11.54
N GLY A 243 24.21 2.32 12.52
CA GLY A 243 23.33 1.18 12.71
C GLY A 243 22.15 1.15 11.75
N PRO A 244 21.25 0.17 11.95
CA PRO A 244 20.01 0.06 11.17
C PRO A 244 19.16 1.32 11.34
N LEU A 245 18.37 1.67 10.33
CA LEU A 245 17.31 2.67 10.47
C LEU A 245 15.95 2.08 10.13
N ILE A 246 14.94 2.51 10.88
CA ILE A 246 13.54 2.27 10.58
C ILE A 246 12.90 3.62 10.24
N VAL A 247 12.28 3.72 9.06
CA VAL A 247 11.67 4.95 8.55
C VAL A 247 10.23 4.67 8.18
N SER A 248 9.31 5.50 8.65
CA SER A 248 7.89 5.45 8.27
C SER A 248 7.49 6.76 7.63
N SER A 249 6.74 6.70 6.54
CA SER A 249 6.12 7.86 5.90
C SER A 249 4.96 7.44 5.01
N TYR A 250 3.99 8.34 4.84
CA TYR A 250 2.89 8.14 3.90
C TYR A 250 3.31 8.39 2.45
N SER A 251 4.10 9.43 2.21
CA SER A 251 4.71 9.71 0.90
C SER A 251 6.22 9.84 0.97
N PHE A 252 6.87 9.45 -0.13
CA PHE A 252 8.27 9.72 -0.41
C PHE A 252 8.39 10.34 -1.80
N LYS A 253 9.30 11.30 -1.97
CA LYS A 253 9.63 11.87 -3.28
C LYS A 253 11.07 11.55 -3.66
N MET A 254 11.28 11.02 -4.87
CA MET A 254 12.60 10.64 -5.39
C MET A 254 13.60 11.79 -5.31
N ASP A 255 13.16 13.00 -5.64
CA ASP A 255 14.04 14.15 -5.71
C ASP A 255 14.41 14.79 -4.38
N ASN A 256 13.73 14.40 -3.30
CA ASN A 256 13.96 14.97 -1.97
C ASN A 256 15.33 14.54 -1.40
N GLU A 257 16.03 15.48 -0.76
CA GLU A 257 17.38 15.26 -0.21
C GLU A 257 17.41 14.14 0.83
N LEU A 258 16.41 14.05 1.70
CA LEU A 258 16.34 13.02 2.74
C LEU A 258 16.12 11.63 2.13
N THR A 259 15.22 11.53 1.15
CA THR A 259 14.95 10.29 0.41
C THR A 259 16.20 9.79 -0.29
N LYS A 260 16.89 10.66 -1.03
CA LYS A 260 18.15 10.33 -1.71
C LYS A 260 19.22 9.84 -0.73
N ALA A 261 19.36 10.50 0.42
CA ALA A 261 20.30 10.09 1.45
C ALA A 261 19.97 8.69 2.02
N LEU A 262 18.69 8.39 2.26
CA LEU A 262 18.27 7.07 2.75
C LEU A 262 18.48 5.97 1.71
N ILE A 263 18.17 6.21 0.43
CA ILE A 263 18.39 5.25 -0.66
C ILE A 263 19.88 4.94 -0.81
N ALA A 264 20.73 5.96 -0.80
CA ALA A 264 22.18 5.76 -0.89
C ALA A 264 22.70 4.88 0.26
N LEU A 265 22.17 5.09 1.47
CA LEU A 265 22.57 4.35 2.66
C LEU A 265 22.04 2.92 2.70
N ALA A 266 20.93 2.60 2.03
CA ALA A 266 20.42 1.23 1.97
C ALA A 266 21.45 0.24 1.41
N LYS A 267 22.37 0.69 0.53
CA LYS A 267 23.48 -0.13 0.01
C LYS A 267 24.46 -0.61 1.07
N GLU A 268 24.61 0.16 2.14
CA GLU A 268 25.70 0.02 3.12
C GLU A 268 25.20 -0.41 4.49
N ARG A 269 23.92 -0.16 4.80
CA ARG A 269 23.31 -0.46 6.08
C ARG A 269 21.86 -0.88 5.92
N GLU A 270 21.40 -1.64 6.89
CA GLU A 270 20.01 -2.08 6.98
C GLU A 270 19.06 -0.87 7.10
N ILE A 271 18.16 -0.74 6.13
CA ILE A 271 17.09 0.25 6.11
C ILE A 271 15.77 -0.50 6.03
N THR A 272 14.90 -0.26 7.00
CA THR A 272 13.51 -0.75 6.98
C THR A 272 12.58 0.42 6.70
N ILE A 273 11.75 0.28 5.67
CA ILE A 273 10.72 1.25 5.29
C ILE A 273 9.35 0.71 5.68
N LEU A 274 8.56 1.52 6.39
CA LEU A 274 7.15 1.28 6.68
C LEU A 274 6.31 2.28 5.88
N THR A 275 5.41 1.80 5.02
CA THR A 275 4.58 2.69 4.18
C THR A 275 3.28 2.02 3.71
N ARG A 276 2.55 2.67 2.79
CA ARG A 276 1.36 2.13 2.15
C ARG A 276 1.64 1.69 0.71
N PRO A 277 0.86 0.73 0.17
CA PRO A 277 0.97 0.33 -1.24
C PRO A 277 0.33 1.42 -2.14
N ARG A 278 1.09 2.49 -2.43
CA ARG A 278 0.65 3.61 -3.28
C ARG A 278 1.47 3.71 -4.56
N PHE A 279 0.81 4.01 -5.66
CA PHE A 279 1.45 4.19 -6.96
C PHE A 279 2.49 5.32 -6.92
N GLN A 280 2.18 6.43 -6.24
CA GLN A 280 3.08 7.59 -6.11
C GLN A 280 4.40 7.26 -5.41
N ASN A 281 4.43 6.23 -4.57
CA ASN A 281 5.65 5.79 -3.90
C ASN A 281 6.43 4.76 -4.73
N LEU A 282 5.84 4.14 -5.75
CA LEU A 282 6.37 2.95 -6.43
C LEU A 282 7.80 3.15 -6.96
N GLU A 283 8.08 4.29 -7.59
CA GLU A 283 9.43 4.61 -8.09
C GLU A 283 10.49 4.63 -6.97
N VAL A 284 10.14 5.26 -5.85
CA VAL A 284 11.02 5.36 -4.68
C VAL A 284 11.21 4.00 -4.00
N LEU A 285 10.14 3.21 -3.89
CA LEU A 285 10.19 1.87 -3.30
C LEU A 285 11.00 0.90 -4.15
N ASN A 286 10.89 0.97 -5.47
CA ASN A 286 11.76 0.22 -6.37
C ASN A 286 13.24 0.58 -6.14
N SER A 287 13.54 1.86 -5.93
CA SER A 287 14.90 2.28 -5.64
C SER A 287 15.37 1.82 -4.26
N PHE A 288 14.56 1.91 -3.22
CA PHE A 288 14.91 1.36 -1.90
C PHE A 288 15.19 -0.14 -1.98
N LEU A 289 14.30 -0.91 -2.61
CA LEU A 289 14.41 -2.35 -2.76
C LEU A 289 15.67 -2.75 -3.54
N ALA A 290 15.94 -2.09 -4.66
CA ALA A 290 17.13 -2.33 -5.48
C ALA A 290 18.44 -2.03 -4.75
N ASN A 291 18.38 -1.22 -3.69
CA ASN A 291 19.52 -0.90 -2.84
C ASN A 291 19.57 -1.74 -1.55
N GLY A 292 18.71 -2.76 -1.39
CA GLY A 292 18.76 -3.70 -0.28
C GLY A 292 17.92 -3.31 0.94
N ALA A 293 17.06 -2.30 0.84
CA ALA A 293 16.13 -1.97 1.91
C ALA A 293 15.02 -3.02 2.02
N GLU A 294 14.56 -3.26 3.25
CA GLU A 294 13.36 -4.04 3.52
C GLU A 294 12.15 -3.11 3.60
N ILE A 295 11.06 -3.46 2.91
CA ILE A 295 9.89 -2.60 2.82
C ILE A 295 8.67 -3.39 3.27
N TYR A 296 8.04 -2.91 4.33
CA TYR A 296 6.83 -3.48 4.90
C TYR A 296 5.68 -2.48 4.77
N CYS A 297 4.48 -3.01 4.61
CA CYS A 297 3.30 -2.18 4.38
C CYS A 297 2.09 -2.61 5.19
N TYR A 298 1.28 -1.59 5.45
CA TYR A 298 -0.09 -1.70 5.92
C TYR A 298 -1.00 -0.87 5.02
N ASP A 299 -2.24 -1.29 4.87
CA ASP A 299 -3.27 -0.52 4.17
C ASP A 299 -3.44 0.86 4.80
N TYR A 300 -3.29 0.94 6.13
CA TYR A 300 -3.66 2.11 6.93
C TYR A 300 -2.49 2.81 7.65
N ILE A 301 -1.23 2.45 7.40
CA ILE A 301 -0.12 3.13 8.07
C ILE A 301 0.07 4.54 7.53
N HIS A 302 0.14 5.50 8.44
CA HIS A 302 0.30 6.90 8.08
C HIS A 302 1.24 7.64 9.05
N ALA A 303 1.74 6.93 10.07
CA ALA A 303 2.79 7.39 10.96
C ALA A 303 4.04 7.86 10.20
N LYS A 304 4.66 8.91 10.71
CA LYS A 304 5.87 9.52 10.16
C LYS A 304 6.94 9.59 11.23
N PHE A 305 8.00 8.82 11.05
CA PHE A 305 9.11 8.80 11.99
C PHE A 305 10.38 8.29 11.33
N ILE A 306 11.51 8.60 11.97
CA ILE A 306 12.80 7.98 11.70
C ILE A 306 13.40 7.53 13.03
N LEU A 307 13.90 6.30 13.08
CA LEU A 307 14.42 5.66 14.27
C LEU A 307 15.76 4.97 13.96
N ALA A 308 16.78 5.30 14.74
CA ALA A 308 18.06 4.60 14.79
C ALA A 308 18.10 3.81 16.11
N PRO A 309 17.61 2.56 16.14
CA PRO A 309 17.41 1.84 17.39
C PRO A 309 18.72 1.53 18.11
N ARG A 310 19.82 1.31 17.38
CA ARG A 310 21.13 1.00 17.96
C ARG A 310 21.72 2.22 18.69
N GLU A 311 21.63 3.41 18.10
CA GLU A 311 22.15 4.66 18.66
C GLU A 311 21.18 5.36 19.62
N ASN A 312 19.99 4.79 19.83
CA ASN A 312 18.96 5.36 20.70
C ASN A 312 18.55 6.79 20.29
N LYS A 313 18.40 7.02 18.98
CA LYS A 313 17.99 8.30 18.39
C LYS A 313 16.75 8.13 17.54
N GLY A 314 15.86 9.12 17.52
CA GLY A 314 14.63 9.04 16.76
C GLY A 314 13.83 10.32 16.79
N ILE A 315 12.98 10.49 15.79
CA ILE A 315 12.13 11.66 15.60
C ILE A 315 10.76 11.18 15.13
N ILE A 316 9.70 11.60 15.82
CA ILE A 316 8.31 11.53 15.31
C ILE A 316 7.96 12.90 14.74
N MET A 317 7.28 12.95 13.59
CA MET A 317 7.00 14.20 12.90
C MET A 317 5.67 14.19 12.17
N THR A 318 5.19 15.36 11.76
CA THR A 318 3.99 15.49 10.93
C THR A 318 4.31 15.50 9.42
N ALA A 319 5.59 15.74 9.09
CA ALA A 319 6.11 15.85 7.73
C ALA A 319 6.31 14.49 7.02
N ASN A 320 5.91 14.44 5.75
CA ASN A 320 6.35 13.40 4.83
C ASN A 320 7.79 13.64 4.33
N PHE A 321 8.38 12.64 3.68
CA PHE A 321 9.68 12.74 3.01
C PHE A 321 9.52 13.30 1.58
N ASP A 322 8.96 14.51 1.51
CA ASP A 322 8.80 15.29 0.29
C ASP A 322 9.08 16.78 0.54
N ASP A 323 9.08 17.58 -0.53
CA ASP A 323 9.44 19.00 -0.42
C ASP A 323 8.39 19.79 0.37
N ARG A 324 7.12 19.38 0.35
CA ARG A 324 6.09 20.03 1.15
C ARG A 324 6.35 19.79 2.64
N GLY A 325 6.63 18.57 3.06
CA GLY A 325 6.91 18.26 4.47
C GLY A 325 8.23 18.87 4.98
N ILE A 326 9.28 18.84 4.17
CA ILE A 326 10.64 19.11 4.64
C ILE A 326 11.14 20.51 4.27
N GLU A 327 10.71 21.07 3.14
CA GLU A 327 11.26 22.30 2.59
C GLU A 327 10.31 23.49 2.68
N THR A 328 9.01 23.35 2.42
CA THR A 328 8.14 24.52 2.23
C THR A 328 6.91 24.58 3.12
N GLY A 329 6.51 23.47 3.72
CA GLY A 329 5.29 23.39 4.52
C GLY A 329 5.46 23.92 5.94
N TYR A 330 4.41 23.71 6.71
CA TYR A 330 4.33 24.05 8.11
C TYR A 330 4.11 22.77 8.92
N GLU A 331 5.19 22.25 9.50
CA GLU A 331 5.28 20.91 10.10
C GLU A 331 6.02 20.97 11.43
N VAL A 332 5.73 20.02 12.32
CA VAL A 332 6.40 19.90 13.62
C VAL A 332 6.89 18.47 13.84
N GLY A 333 8.00 18.33 14.54
CA GLY A 333 8.52 17.05 15.00
C GLY A 333 9.07 17.13 16.40
N ILE A 334 9.24 15.96 17.01
CA ILE A 334 9.79 15.77 18.33
C ILE A 334 10.95 14.78 18.29
N VAL A 335 12.12 15.24 18.71
CA VAL A 335 13.28 14.40 18.97
C VAL A 335 13.06 13.66 20.28
N LEU A 336 13.14 12.33 20.22
CA LEU A 336 12.72 11.46 21.30
C LEU A 336 13.81 11.27 22.36
N ASN A 337 13.38 11.20 23.61
CA ASN A 337 14.23 10.87 24.75
C ASN A 337 14.40 9.34 24.85
N PRO A 338 15.40 8.82 25.58
CA PRO A 338 15.67 7.38 25.67
C PRO A 338 14.43 6.51 25.98
N SER A 339 13.58 6.92 26.92
CA SER A 339 12.37 6.15 27.24
C SER A 339 11.35 6.11 26.11
N GLU A 340 11.26 7.19 25.32
CA GLU A 340 10.34 7.28 24.18
C GLU A 340 10.88 6.45 23.01
N ILE A 341 12.20 6.40 22.83
CA ILE A 341 12.82 5.52 21.85
C ILE A 341 12.50 4.05 22.11
N GLU A 342 12.57 3.59 23.36
CA GLU A 342 12.21 2.19 23.69
C GLU A 342 10.73 1.90 23.40
N GLU A 343 9.84 2.85 23.66
CA GLU A 343 8.42 2.73 23.28
C GLU A 343 8.25 2.68 21.75
N LEU A 344 8.94 3.54 21.00
CA LEU A 344 8.87 3.54 19.53
C LEU A 344 9.46 2.25 18.94
N LYS A 345 10.56 1.73 19.49
CA LYS A 345 11.14 0.42 19.10
C LYS A 345 10.12 -0.70 19.27
N THR A 346 9.44 -0.72 20.40
CA THR A 346 8.40 -1.73 20.69
C THR A 346 7.27 -1.63 19.67
N ILE A 347 6.80 -0.41 19.38
CA ILE A 347 5.75 -0.15 18.41
C ILE A 347 6.19 -0.57 17.00
N SER A 348 7.35 -0.08 16.54
CA SER A 348 7.85 -0.34 15.19
C SER A 348 8.16 -1.80 14.95
N ASN A 349 8.72 -2.52 15.93
CA ASN A 349 9.00 -3.95 15.80
C ASN A 349 7.70 -4.76 15.72
N SER A 350 6.68 -4.39 16.50
CA SER A 350 5.36 -5.00 16.38
C SER A 350 4.72 -4.73 15.02
N TRP A 351 4.88 -3.51 14.48
CA TRP A 351 4.42 -3.19 13.13
C TRP A 351 5.17 -3.96 12.04
N ILE A 352 6.48 -4.16 12.17
CA ILE A 352 7.23 -4.98 11.21
C ILE A 352 6.77 -6.45 11.30
N ALA A 353 6.66 -6.99 12.51
CA ALA A 353 6.29 -8.39 12.74
C ALA A 353 4.86 -8.74 12.31
N ASN A 354 3.95 -7.75 12.30
CA ASN A 354 2.54 -7.93 11.94
C ASN A 354 2.18 -7.22 10.63
N ALA A 355 3.16 -6.89 9.79
CA ALA A 355 2.91 -6.23 8.51
C ALA A 355 1.95 -7.06 7.65
N GLN A 356 1.05 -6.40 6.93
CA GLN A 356 0.12 -7.08 6.01
C GLN A 356 0.84 -7.49 4.72
N TYR A 357 1.85 -6.71 4.32
CA TYR A 357 2.56 -6.91 3.06
C TYR A 357 4.06 -6.70 3.22
N GLN A 358 4.82 -7.36 2.37
CA GLN A 358 6.23 -7.07 2.14
C GLN A 358 6.49 -6.80 0.66
N PHE A 359 7.17 -5.71 0.32
CA PHE A 359 7.56 -5.44 -1.06
C PHE A 359 8.72 -6.37 -1.45
N LYS A 360 8.60 -7.01 -2.61
CA LYS A 360 9.55 -7.98 -3.11
C LYS A 360 9.92 -7.68 -4.55
N GLU A 361 11.13 -8.08 -4.89
CA GLU A 361 11.64 -7.98 -6.26
C GLU A 361 10.84 -8.91 -7.17
N GLY A 362 10.55 -8.44 -8.38
CA GLY A 362 9.89 -9.21 -9.42
C GLY A 362 10.65 -10.49 -9.74
N LYS A 363 9.94 -11.61 -9.79
CA LYS A 363 10.49 -12.95 -10.04
C LYS A 363 9.59 -13.73 -10.98
N LYS A 364 10.05 -14.89 -11.42
CA LYS A 364 9.20 -15.80 -12.19
C LYS A 364 8.03 -16.27 -11.34
N ILE A 365 6.85 -16.41 -11.92
CA ILE A 365 5.64 -16.87 -11.19
C ILE A 365 5.90 -18.18 -10.45
N VAL A 366 6.60 -19.13 -11.08
CA VAL A 366 6.98 -20.41 -10.47
C VAL A 366 7.82 -20.29 -9.19
N GLU A 367 8.53 -19.16 -8.99
CA GLU A 367 9.42 -18.89 -7.85
C GLU A 367 8.72 -18.12 -6.71
N ILE A 368 7.48 -17.65 -6.91
CA ILE A 368 6.77 -16.84 -5.91
C ILE A 368 6.33 -17.72 -4.72
N GLU A 369 6.81 -17.46 -3.51
CA GLU A 369 6.44 -18.29 -2.35
C GLU A 369 5.09 -17.91 -1.73
N ALA A 370 4.69 -16.65 -1.86
CA ALA A 370 3.44 -16.13 -1.29
C ALA A 370 2.21 -16.77 -1.93
N LYS A 371 1.15 -16.96 -1.12
CA LYS A 371 -0.15 -17.50 -1.59
C LYS A 371 -0.98 -16.45 -2.31
N GLU A 372 -0.80 -15.19 -1.95
CA GLU A 372 -1.44 -14.05 -2.59
C GLU A 372 -0.41 -12.93 -2.75
N ILE A 373 -0.55 -12.16 -3.82
CA ILE A 373 0.29 -11.01 -4.10
C ILE A 373 -0.55 -9.84 -4.60
N GLN A 374 0.03 -8.65 -4.60
CA GLN A 374 -0.48 -7.49 -5.33
C GLN A 374 0.63 -6.80 -6.11
N TYR A 375 0.35 -6.27 -7.28
CA TYR A 375 1.27 -5.37 -7.98
C TYR A 375 0.49 -4.36 -8.83
N PHE A 376 1.17 -3.28 -9.20
CA PHE A 376 0.56 -2.23 -10.00
C PHE A 376 0.53 -2.61 -11.48
N GLU A 377 -0.65 -2.58 -12.09
CA GLU A 377 -0.83 -2.57 -13.54
C GLU A 377 -1.24 -1.16 -13.98
N GLY A 378 -0.31 -0.43 -14.59
CA GLY A 378 -0.47 1.02 -14.71
C GLY A 378 -0.52 1.66 -13.33
N ASN A 379 -1.61 2.38 -13.02
CA ASN A 379 -1.80 3.05 -11.73
C ASN A 379 -2.70 2.26 -10.77
N GLU A 380 -3.25 1.13 -11.21
CA GLU A 380 -4.18 0.32 -10.42
C GLU A 380 -3.44 -0.81 -9.70
N LEU A 381 -3.69 -0.94 -8.40
CA LEU A 381 -3.15 -2.04 -7.61
C LEU A 381 -4.07 -3.25 -7.76
N LYS A 382 -3.59 -4.31 -8.42
CA LYS A 382 -4.35 -5.55 -8.60
C LYS A 382 -3.89 -6.63 -7.64
N LYS A 383 -4.83 -7.49 -7.23
CA LYS A 383 -4.60 -8.61 -6.31
C LYS A 383 -4.70 -9.93 -7.07
N PHE A 384 -3.78 -10.84 -6.78
CA PHE A 384 -3.73 -12.16 -7.42
C PHE A 384 -3.55 -13.27 -6.40
N SER A 385 -4.31 -14.36 -6.58
CA SER A 385 -4.07 -15.64 -5.92
C SER A 385 -2.99 -16.43 -6.68
N VAL A 386 -2.00 -16.94 -5.96
CA VAL A 386 -0.91 -17.74 -6.54
C VAL A 386 -1.24 -19.22 -6.38
N ILE A 387 -1.52 -19.88 -7.49
CA ILE A 387 -1.93 -21.29 -7.54
C ILE A 387 -0.69 -22.15 -7.80
N THR A 388 -0.37 -23.06 -6.88
CA THR A 388 0.82 -23.93 -6.98
C THR A 388 0.77 -24.84 -8.19
N GLU A 389 -0.41 -25.42 -8.47
CA GLU A 389 -0.58 -26.40 -9.52
C GLU A 389 -2.04 -26.46 -9.95
N GLU A 390 -2.26 -26.55 -11.26
CA GLU A 390 -3.57 -26.82 -11.85
C GLU A 390 -3.51 -28.09 -12.70
N ASN A 391 -4.49 -28.98 -12.52
CA ASN A 391 -4.57 -30.24 -13.23
C ASN A 391 -5.65 -30.14 -14.30
N ILE A 392 -5.24 -30.23 -15.57
CA ILE A 392 -6.14 -30.17 -16.72
C ILE A 392 -6.27 -31.56 -17.32
N TYR A 393 -7.52 -32.00 -17.40
CA TYR A 393 -7.88 -33.26 -18.04
C TYR A 393 -8.60 -32.97 -19.35
N GLU A 394 -8.09 -33.52 -20.44
CA GLU A 394 -8.70 -33.38 -21.76
C GLU A 394 -8.87 -34.74 -22.40
N GLU A 395 -10.03 -34.97 -23.00
CA GLU A 395 -10.26 -36.12 -23.86
C GLU A 395 -10.35 -35.66 -25.31
N LYS A 396 -9.47 -36.19 -26.18
CA LYS A 396 -9.44 -35.84 -27.61
C LYS A 396 -9.84 -37.04 -28.45
N ASN A 397 -10.77 -36.80 -29.37
CA ASN A 397 -11.29 -37.78 -30.32
C ASN A 397 -10.83 -37.39 -31.74
N PRO A 398 -9.58 -37.70 -32.14
CA PRO A 398 -9.10 -37.43 -33.50
C PRO A 398 -9.98 -38.14 -34.52
N GLU A 399 -10.08 -37.58 -35.73
CA GLU A 399 -10.87 -38.18 -36.82
C GLU A 399 -10.07 -39.25 -37.60
N ASP A 400 -8.76 -39.30 -37.37
CA ASP A 400 -7.80 -40.16 -38.06
C ASP A 400 -6.68 -40.61 -37.12
N LEU A 401 -6.30 -41.90 -37.16
CA LEU A 401 -5.18 -42.44 -36.38
C LEU A 401 -3.86 -41.70 -36.62
N ARG A 402 -3.68 -41.05 -37.78
CA ARG A 402 -2.50 -40.21 -38.06
C ARG A 402 -2.40 -38.99 -37.14
N GLU A 403 -3.52 -38.50 -36.65
CA GLU A 403 -3.59 -37.35 -35.74
C GLU A 403 -3.27 -37.72 -34.29
N MET A 404 -3.06 -39.00 -33.97
CA MET A 404 -2.73 -39.46 -32.62
C MET A 404 -1.25 -39.22 -32.22
N SER A 405 -0.43 -38.56 -33.05
CA SER A 405 0.97 -38.29 -32.73
C SER A 405 1.11 -37.41 -31.47
N PRO A 406 2.01 -37.77 -30.51
CA PRO A 406 2.23 -36.97 -29.31
C PRO A 406 2.69 -35.53 -29.61
N LEU A 407 3.55 -35.33 -30.61
CA LEU A 407 4.18 -34.04 -30.92
C LEU A 407 3.20 -33.04 -31.56
N SER A 408 2.34 -33.50 -32.48
CA SER A 408 1.35 -32.63 -33.15
C SER A 408 0.26 -32.14 -32.20
N ASN A 409 -0.01 -32.89 -31.13
CA ASN A 409 -1.08 -32.57 -30.18
C ASN A 409 -0.60 -31.68 -29.02
N ILE A 410 0.67 -31.73 -28.63
CA ILE A 410 1.19 -30.91 -27.54
C ILE A 410 1.32 -29.43 -27.95
N ASN A 411 1.76 -29.17 -29.18
CA ASN A 411 1.99 -27.80 -29.67
C ASN A 411 0.70 -26.99 -29.92
N SER A 412 -0.46 -27.64 -29.93
CA SER A 412 -1.76 -26.98 -30.09
C SER A 412 -2.45 -26.62 -28.77
N PHE A 413 -1.82 -26.92 -27.63
CA PHE A 413 -2.41 -26.64 -26.31
C PHE A 413 -2.05 -25.22 -25.87
N ASN A 414 -2.98 -24.29 -26.10
CA ASN A 414 -2.93 -22.94 -25.56
C ASN A 414 -3.75 -22.91 -24.27
N PHE A 415 -3.09 -22.97 -23.14
CA PHE A 415 -3.70 -22.67 -21.85
C PHE A 415 -3.17 -21.33 -21.34
N GLN A 416 -4.04 -20.53 -20.76
CA GLN A 416 -3.67 -19.27 -20.13
C GLN A 416 -3.23 -19.56 -18.70
N PHE A 417 -1.95 -19.37 -18.40
CA PHE A 417 -1.43 -19.52 -17.04
C PHE A 417 -1.97 -18.48 -16.06
N ASN A 418 -2.60 -17.43 -16.59
CA ASN A 418 -3.11 -16.33 -15.82
C ASN A 418 -4.59 -16.13 -16.18
N ASP A 419 -5.41 -16.04 -15.14
CA ASP A 419 -6.81 -15.61 -15.18
C ASP A 419 -6.87 -14.28 -14.41
N GLU A 420 -7.94 -13.48 -14.55
CA GLU A 420 -7.97 -12.07 -14.10
C GLU A 420 -7.40 -11.86 -12.68
N ASP A 421 -7.65 -12.80 -11.76
CA ASP A 421 -7.17 -12.75 -10.37
C ASP A 421 -6.27 -13.94 -9.96
N LYS A 422 -5.73 -14.73 -10.91
CA LYS A 422 -4.95 -15.94 -10.59
C LYS A 422 -3.65 -16.02 -11.38
N LEU A 423 -2.58 -16.40 -10.69
CA LEU A 423 -1.27 -16.73 -11.27
C LEU A 423 -0.96 -18.20 -11.01
N ILE A 424 -0.94 -19.01 -12.07
CA ILE A 424 -0.73 -20.46 -11.95
C ILE A 424 0.74 -20.76 -12.19
N LYS A 425 1.41 -21.37 -11.20
CA LYS A 425 2.83 -21.73 -11.29
C LYS A 425 3.08 -22.89 -12.23
N LYS A 426 2.23 -23.92 -12.15
CA LYS A 426 2.42 -25.19 -12.85
C LYS A 426 1.09 -25.72 -13.37
N VAL A 427 1.12 -26.28 -14.57
CA VAL A 427 -0.03 -26.93 -15.19
C VAL A 427 0.34 -28.35 -15.54
N ASN A 428 -0.38 -29.30 -14.98
CA ASN A 428 -0.29 -30.72 -15.32
C ASN A 428 -1.39 -31.04 -16.33
N LEU A 429 -1.01 -31.23 -17.58
CA LEU A 429 -1.90 -31.70 -18.61
C LEU A 429 -1.89 -33.23 -18.64
N LYS A 430 -3.03 -33.84 -18.36
CA LYS A 430 -3.31 -35.25 -18.66
C LYS A 430 -4.31 -35.33 -19.79
N ARG A 431 -3.83 -35.67 -20.98
CA ARG A 431 -4.68 -35.85 -22.16
C ARG A 431 -4.86 -37.32 -22.49
N LYS A 432 -6.11 -37.73 -22.63
CA LYS A 432 -6.49 -39.06 -23.13
C LYS A 432 -6.93 -38.94 -24.58
N ILE A 433 -6.23 -39.60 -25.48
CA ILE A 433 -6.55 -39.63 -26.91
C ILE A 433 -7.24 -40.95 -27.21
N ILE A 434 -8.52 -40.88 -27.60
CA ILE A 434 -9.29 -42.06 -27.98
C ILE A 434 -9.08 -42.35 -29.47
N PRO A 435 -8.73 -43.60 -29.85
CA PRO A 435 -8.61 -43.95 -31.26
C PRO A 435 -9.94 -43.73 -32.00
N PRO A 436 -9.92 -43.13 -33.21
CA PRO A 436 -11.13 -42.98 -34.01
C PRO A 436 -11.69 -44.35 -34.34
N LYS A 437 -12.98 -44.52 -34.08
CA LYS A 437 -13.71 -45.72 -34.48
C LYS A 437 -14.27 -45.56 -35.87
N LEU A 438 -14.43 -46.68 -36.56
CA LEU A 438 -15.18 -46.74 -37.81
C LEU A 438 -16.59 -46.15 -37.60
N PRO A 439 -17.03 -45.18 -38.43
CA PRO A 439 -18.36 -44.59 -38.29
C PRO A 439 -19.47 -45.64 -38.38
N ALA A 440 -20.49 -45.51 -37.53
CA ALA A 440 -21.66 -46.37 -37.60
C ALA A 440 -22.34 -46.23 -38.98
N GLY A 441 -22.52 -47.36 -39.67
CA GLY A 441 -23.08 -47.39 -41.03
C GLY A 441 -22.06 -47.28 -42.16
N ALA A 442 -20.75 -47.26 -41.88
CA ALA A 442 -19.73 -47.34 -42.91
C ALA A 442 -19.82 -48.66 -43.69
N ARG A 443 -19.78 -48.61 -45.03
CA ARG A 443 -19.92 -49.79 -45.89
C ARG A 443 -18.54 -50.28 -46.34
N LYS A 444 -18.27 -51.57 -46.16
CA LYS A 444 -17.05 -52.19 -46.68
C LYS A 444 -17.05 -52.19 -48.21
N LEU A 445 -15.98 -51.70 -48.82
CA LEU A 445 -15.81 -51.72 -50.27
C LEU A 445 -15.26 -53.08 -50.72
N LYS A 446 -15.87 -53.66 -51.76
CA LYS A 446 -15.45 -54.95 -52.32
C LYS A 446 -14.18 -54.82 -53.17
N ASP A 447 -14.10 -53.74 -53.95
CA ASP A 447 -12.92 -53.41 -54.75
C ASP A 447 -11.97 -52.55 -53.92
N ASN A 448 -10.98 -53.22 -53.32
CA ASN A 448 -10.05 -52.59 -52.39
C ASN A 448 -8.61 -52.72 -52.91
N PRO A 449 -7.99 -51.62 -53.37
CA PRO A 449 -6.63 -51.64 -53.88
C PRO A 449 -5.57 -51.57 -52.76
N TYR A 450 -5.98 -51.79 -51.51
CA TYR A 450 -5.15 -51.73 -50.31
C TYR A 450 -5.17 -53.07 -49.56
N PRO A 451 -4.08 -53.40 -48.84
CA PRO A 451 -3.96 -54.67 -48.11
C PRO A 451 -4.78 -54.71 -46.80
N TYR A 452 -5.60 -53.70 -46.50
CA TYR A 452 -6.40 -53.58 -45.27
C TYR A 452 -7.85 -53.27 -45.60
N ASP A 453 -8.79 -53.70 -44.75
CA ASP A 453 -10.23 -53.50 -44.98
C ASP A 453 -10.58 -52.02 -45.19
N LEU A 454 -11.07 -51.67 -46.39
CA LEU A 454 -11.47 -50.32 -46.78
C LEU A 454 -12.99 -50.15 -46.67
N PHE A 455 -13.41 -49.04 -46.08
CA PHE A 455 -14.79 -48.66 -45.88
C PHE A 455 -15.07 -47.27 -46.44
N GLU A 456 -16.31 -47.02 -46.83
CA GLU A 456 -16.80 -45.70 -47.24
C GLU A 456 -17.94 -45.24 -46.32
N PHE A 457 -17.90 -43.98 -45.92
CA PHE A 457 -19.01 -43.33 -45.22
C PHE A 457 -19.09 -41.87 -45.64
N LYS A 458 -20.27 -41.42 -46.10
CA LYS A 458 -20.52 -40.05 -46.57
C LYS A 458 -19.48 -39.52 -47.58
N GLY A 459 -19.04 -40.37 -48.52
CA GLY A 459 -18.05 -40.00 -49.54
C GLY A 459 -16.59 -39.92 -49.05
N GLN A 460 -16.33 -40.27 -47.79
CA GLN A 460 -14.99 -40.35 -47.21
C GLN A 460 -14.58 -41.82 -47.06
N ASN A 461 -13.32 -42.13 -47.40
CA ASN A 461 -12.76 -43.47 -47.28
C ASN A 461 -12.03 -43.66 -45.94
N TYR A 462 -12.26 -44.80 -45.29
CA TYR A 462 -11.70 -45.19 -44.01
C TYR A 462 -11.00 -46.54 -44.13
N LEU A 463 -9.75 -46.62 -43.72
CA LEU A 463 -8.98 -47.86 -43.66
C LEU A 463 -8.98 -48.39 -42.22
N LEU A 464 -9.54 -49.59 -42.03
CA LEU A 464 -9.66 -50.20 -40.71
C LEU A 464 -8.35 -50.91 -40.32
N LEU A 465 -7.69 -50.42 -39.28
CA LEU A 465 -6.45 -51.00 -38.75
C LEU A 465 -6.73 -51.89 -37.54
N LYS A 466 -6.28 -53.15 -37.62
CA LYS A 466 -6.50 -54.16 -36.57
C LYS A 466 -5.49 -54.08 -35.41
N ASN A 467 -4.30 -53.53 -35.67
CA ASN A 467 -3.21 -53.40 -34.69
C ASN A 467 -2.25 -52.25 -35.04
N GLU A 468 -1.39 -51.88 -34.10
CA GLU A 468 -0.41 -50.79 -34.23
C GLU A 468 0.70 -51.06 -35.27
N ARG A 469 1.11 -52.33 -35.46
CA ARG A 469 2.12 -52.68 -36.47
C ARG A 469 1.66 -52.31 -37.88
N SER A 470 0.37 -52.43 -38.16
CA SER A 470 -0.23 -52.01 -39.42
C SER A 470 -0.06 -50.50 -39.67
N LEU A 471 -0.21 -49.65 -38.64
CA LEU A 471 -0.06 -48.21 -38.79
C LEU A 471 1.39 -47.83 -39.12
N THR A 472 2.37 -48.37 -38.40
CA THR A 472 3.80 -48.08 -38.63
C THR A 472 4.28 -48.58 -40.00
N SER A 473 3.80 -49.75 -40.45
CA SER A 473 4.11 -50.28 -41.79
C SER A 473 3.59 -49.33 -42.88
N ILE A 474 2.33 -48.91 -42.74
CA ILE A 474 1.71 -47.97 -43.69
C ILE A 474 2.42 -46.62 -43.67
N LEU A 475 2.77 -46.07 -42.51
CA LEU A 475 3.43 -44.76 -42.42
C LEU A 475 4.86 -44.78 -42.98
N LYS A 476 5.60 -45.89 -42.85
CA LYS A 476 6.91 -46.08 -43.49
C LYS A 476 6.79 -46.22 -45.02
N GLU A 477 5.71 -46.85 -45.50
CA GLU A 477 5.36 -46.93 -46.92
C GLU A 477 4.73 -45.62 -47.46
N ALA A 478 4.18 -44.76 -46.59
CA ALA A 478 3.38 -43.57 -46.93
C ALA A 478 4.18 -42.37 -47.46
N GLY A 479 5.43 -42.56 -47.88
CA GLY A 479 6.06 -41.69 -48.88
C GLY A 479 5.28 -41.65 -50.21
N HIS A 480 4.31 -42.54 -50.40
CA HIS A 480 3.40 -42.56 -51.55
C HIS A 480 2.12 -41.71 -51.34
N LYS A 481 1.85 -40.78 -52.28
CA LYS A 481 0.62 -39.96 -52.40
C LYS A 481 -0.71 -40.74 -52.33
N LYS A 482 -0.67 -42.08 -52.46
CA LYS A 482 -1.82 -42.98 -52.57
C LYS A 482 -2.75 -42.95 -51.34
N TYR A 483 -2.24 -42.62 -50.15
CA TYR A 483 -3.01 -42.68 -48.89
C TYR A 483 -3.45 -41.31 -48.33
N HIS A 484 -3.16 -40.20 -49.01
CA HIS A 484 -3.42 -38.86 -48.46
C HIS A 484 -4.90 -38.53 -48.26
N LYS A 485 -5.82 -39.15 -49.02
CA LYS A 485 -7.26 -38.90 -48.93
C LYS A 485 -8.04 -39.92 -48.09
N ILE A 486 -7.35 -40.84 -47.41
CA ILE A 486 -7.96 -41.95 -46.66
C ILE A 486 -7.71 -41.74 -45.17
N ARG A 487 -8.76 -41.86 -44.35
CA ARG A 487 -8.67 -41.78 -42.89
C ARG A 487 -8.37 -43.15 -42.29
N PHE A 488 -7.53 -43.24 -41.27
CA PHE A 488 -7.22 -44.50 -40.61
C PHE A 488 -8.02 -44.62 -39.31
N VAL A 489 -8.69 -45.74 -39.08
CA VAL A 489 -9.61 -45.94 -37.92
C VAL A 489 -9.47 -47.33 -37.30
N THR A 490 -9.99 -47.50 -36.10
CA THR A 490 -10.10 -48.79 -35.40
C THR A 490 -11.52 -49.33 -35.43
N ASN A 491 -11.65 -50.58 -34.98
CA ASN A 491 -12.95 -51.15 -34.70
C ASN A 491 -13.57 -50.54 -33.44
#